data_AF-A0A965MTG8-F1
#
_entry.id   AF-A0A965MTG8-F1
#
_cell.length_a   1.000
_cell.length_b   1.000
_cell.length_c   1.000
_cell.angle_alpha   90.00
_cell.angle_beta   90.00
_cell.angle_gamma   90.00
#
_symmetry.space_group_name_H-M   'P 1'
#
loop_
_entity.id
_entity.type
_entity.pdbx_description
1 polymer ?
#
loop_
_entity_poly.entity_id
_entity_poly.type
_entity_poly.pdbx_seq_one_letter_code
_entity_poly.pdbx_strand_id
1 'polypeptide(L)' 'MTEGFTSTDQVNVLGEPLQTCCTDPLTGFYRTGCCEVGGDDVGVHAVCAVMTDEFLAF' A
#
# COMPACT_ATOMS: atom_id res chain seq x y z
N MET A 1 -18.09 -12.14 2.13
CA MET A 1 -17.10 -11.71 1.12
C MET A 1 -16.11 -10.79 1.82
N THR A 2 -15.38 -11.34 2.77
CA THR A 2 -14.42 -10.64 3.63
C THR A 2 -13.25 -11.60 3.67
N GLU A 3 -12.17 -11.27 2.98
CA GLU A 3 -10.81 -11.78 3.15
C GLU A 3 -10.00 -11.04 2.05
N GLY A 4 -9.86 -9.73 2.21
CA GLY A 4 -8.88 -8.98 1.43
C GLY A 4 -7.51 -9.53 1.79
N PHE A 5 -6.69 -9.84 0.78
CA PHE A 5 -5.39 -10.48 0.94
C PHE A 5 -4.43 -9.57 1.71
N THR A 6 -4.45 -9.67 3.04
CA THR A 6 -3.49 -9.05 3.96
C THR A 6 -2.28 -9.97 4.09
N SER A 7 -1.32 -9.86 3.17
CA SER A 7 -0.13 -10.74 3.13
C SER A 7 1.07 -10.19 3.91
N THR A 8 0.85 -9.34 4.91
CA THR A 8 1.93 -8.68 5.68
C THR A 8 1.54 -8.53 7.14
N ASP A 9 2.49 -8.76 8.05
CA ASP A 9 2.33 -8.57 9.51
C ASP A 9 2.51 -7.09 9.94
N GLN A 10 2.55 -6.17 8.97
CA GLN A 10 2.69 -4.74 9.22
C GLN A 10 1.36 -4.11 9.64
N VAL A 11 1.45 -2.97 10.33
CA VAL A 11 0.29 -2.22 10.84
C VAL A 11 0.14 -0.89 10.11
N ASN A 12 -1.10 -0.41 10.00
CA ASN A 12 -1.42 0.93 9.52
C ASN A 12 -1.14 1.98 10.61
N VAL A 13 -1.37 3.26 10.30
CA VAL A 13 -1.12 4.39 11.22
C VAL A 13 -2.01 4.40 12.47
N LEU A 14 -3.06 3.59 12.51
CA LEU A 14 -3.95 3.41 13.66
C LEU A 14 -3.50 2.26 14.59
N GLY A 15 -2.44 1.53 14.21
CA GLY A 15 -1.96 0.36 14.95
C GLY A 15 -2.73 -0.93 14.64
N GLU A 16 -3.57 -0.93 13.60
CA GLU A 16 -4.36 -2.08 13.15
C GLU A 16 -3.64 -2.79 11.98
N PRO A 17 -4.00 -4.04 11.63
CA PRO A 17 -3.41 -4.73 10.48
C PRO A 17 -3.48 -3.89 9.19
N LEU A 18 -2.36 -3.82 8.45
CA LEU A 18 -2.25 -3.03 7.23
C LEU A 18 -3.19 -3.56 6.15
N GLN A 19 -4.07 -2.72 5.63
CA GLN A 19 -5.07 -3.13 4.64
C GLN A 19 -4.54 -3.05 3.20
N THR A 20 -5.19 -3.78 2.29
CA THR A 20 -4.95 -3.66 0.85
C THR A 20 -5.25 -2.24 0.37
N CYS A 21 -4.31 -1.64 -0.35
CA CYS A 21 -4.45 -0.32 -0.95
C CYS A 21 -5.15 -0.39 -2.33
N CYS A 22 -4.66 -1.24 -3.24
CA CYS A 22 -5.26 -1.39 -4.58
C CYS A 22 -4.80 -2.70 -5.27
N THR A 23 -5.69 -3.36 -6.00
CA THR A 23 -5.39 -4.59 -6.77
C THR A 23 -5.58 -4.45 -8.29
N ASP A 24 -6.26 -3.40 -8.73
CA ASP A 24 -6.46 -3.09 -10.14
C ASP A 24 -6.44 -1.56 -10.35
N PRO A 25 -5.28 -0.98 -10.69
CA PRO A 25 -3.99 -1.63 -10.92
C PRO A 25 -3.33 -2.17 -9.63
N LEU A 26 -2.59 -3.28 -9.74
CA LEU A 26 -1.87 -3.85 -8.60
C LEU A 26 -0.75 -2.93 -8.11
N THR A 27 -0.87 -2.44 -6.86
CA THR A 27 0.07 -1.48 -6.24
C THR A 27 1.06 -2.14 -5.26
N GLY A 28 1.83 -1.32 -4.55
CA GLY A 28 2.82 -1.72 -3.53
C GLY A 28 4.20 -2.00 -4.14
N PHE A 29 5.28 -1.68 -3.42
CA PHE A 29 6.66 -1.91 -3.90
C PHE A 29 6.88 -3.38 -4.27
N TYR A 30 6.43 -4.30 -3.41
CA TYR A 30 6.51 -5.75 -3.63
C TYR A 30 5.40 -6.31 -4.52
N ARG A 31 4.52 -5.46 -5.08
CA ARG A 31 3.38 -5.83 -5.95
C ARG A 31 2.42 -6.85 -5.31
N THR A 32 2.09 -6.63 -4.05
CA THR A 32 1.11 -7.42 -3.27
C THR A 32 -0.25 -6.72 -3.15
N GLY A 33 -0.34 -5.45 -3.61
CA GLY A 33 -1.50 -4.58 -3.43
C GLY A 33 -1.53 -3.83 -2.10
N CYS A 34 -0.54 -4.02 -1.22
CA CYS A 34 -0.43 -3.35 0.07
C CYS A 34 0.76 -2.35 0.06
N CYS A 35 0.78 -1.41 1.01
CA CYS A 35 1.82 -0.39 1.17
C CYS A 35 2.88 -0.79 2.22
N GLU A 36 3.26 -2.07 2.24
CA GLU A 36 4.28 -2.57 3.14
C GLU A 36 5.69 -2.15 2.70
N VAL A 37 6.55 -1.89 3.68
CA VAL A 37 7.94 -1.45 3.45
C VAL A 37 8.89 -2.54 3.95
N GLY A 38 9.97 -2.78 3.22
CA GLY A 38 11.07 -3.63 3.66
C GLY A 38 12.41 -2.97 3.37
N GLY A 39 13.51 -3.65 3.70
CA GLY A 39 14.86 -3.06 3.61
C GLY A 39 15.28 -2.63 2.20
N ASP A 40 14.70 -3.26 1.17
CA ASP A 40 14.98 -2.95 -0.24
C ASP A 40 14.16 -1.76 -0.76
N ASP A 41 13.09 -1.36 -0.07
CA ASP A 41 12.24 -0.22 -0.44
C ASP A 41 12.80 1.09 0.12
N VAL A 42 13.90 1.56 -0.48
CA VAL A 42 14.56 2.81 -0.11
C VAL A 42 13.65 4.04 -0.33
N GLY A 43 12.66 3.93 -1.23
CA GLY A 43 11.68 4.97 -1.52
C GLY A 43 10.54 5.07 -0.51
N VAL A 44 10.39 4.06 0.36
CA VAL A 44 9.39 4.00 1.44
C VAL A 44 7.97 4.23 0.91
N HIS A 45 7.48 3.27 0.12
CA HIS A 45 6.12 3.28 -0.46
C HIS A 45 5.03 2.94 0.59
N ALA A 46 5.07 3.61 1.75
CA ALA A 46 4.20 3.37 2.91
C ALA A 46 2.83 4.09 2.85
N VAL A 47 2.65 5.02 1.91
CA VAL A 47 1.46 5.88 1.86
C VAL A 47 0.50 5.40 0.77
N CYS A 48 -0.65 4.85 1.17
CA CYS A 48 -1.77 4.63 0.28
C CYS A 48 -2.50 5.95 0.03
N ALA A 49 -2.58 6.39 -1.22
CA ALA A 49 -3.23 7.64 -1.60
C ALA A 49 -4.10 7.46 -2.85
N VAL A 50 -5.18 8.24 -2.92
CA VAL A 50 -5.99 8.37 -4.12
C VAL A 50 -5.38 9.49 -4.96
N MET A 51 -4.94 9.14 -6.17
CA MET A 51 -4.29 10.10 -7.07
C MET A 51 -5.29 11.12 -7.60
N THR A 52 -4.84 12.35 -7.78
CA THR A 52 -5.56 13.42 -8.47
C THR A 52 -4.71 13.93 -9.63
N ASP A 53 -5.35 14.51 -10.65
CA ASP A 53 -4.64 15.03 -11.82
C ASP A 53 -3.61 16.11 -11.44
N GLU A 54 -3.92 16.94 -10.45
CA GLU A 54 -3.01 17.99 -9.97
C GLU A 54 -1.77 17.42 -9.27
N PHE A 55 -1.93 16.34 -8.49
CA PHE A 55 -0.78 15.66 -7.87
C PHE A 55 0.12 15.00 -8.92
N LEU A 56 -0.46 14.44 -9.99
CA LEU A 56 0.28 13.80 -11.07
C LEU A 56 0.98 14.78 -12.02
N ALA A 57 0.51 16.04 -12.08
CA ALA A 57 1.06 17.08 -12.95
C ALA A 57 2.20 17.89 -12.33
N PHE A 58 2.46 17.71 -11.03
CA PHE A 58 3.57 18.33 -10.30
C PHE A 58 4.91 17.62 -10.58
#